data_AF-A0A8J5D4Y2-F1
#
_entry.id   AF-A0A8J5D4Y2-F1
#
_cell.length_a   1.000
_cell.length_b   1.000
_cell.length_c   1.000
_cell.angle_alpha   90.00
_cell.angle_beta   90.00
_cell.angle_gamma   90.00
#
_symmetry.space_group_name_H-M   'P 1'
#
loop_
_entity.id
_entity.type
_entity.pdbx_description
1 polymer ?
#
loop_
_entity_poly.entity_id
_entity_poly.type
_entity_poly.pdbx_seq_one_letter_code
_entity_poly.pdbx_strand_id
1 'polypeptide(L)'
;MSQNFIRPFREHHIDPTSITRHDFIETNGDNFMLTVPGLTYMTWNFCTKSNEEVQSNYYWFAYLYLLALFVALTNQIHKWSHTYFGLPRWVTILQDLHIILPKRHHRIHHVAPHETYFCITTGWLNYPLEKLGFWTLMEYLIEVGSGCRPRADDFKWAQKRE
;
A
#
# COMPACT_ATOMS: atom_id res chain seq x y z
N MET A 1 -11.52 -10.54 -12.28
CA MET A 1 -11.23 -9.14 -11.88
C MET A 1 -10.13 -9.06 -10.82
N SER A 2 -10.11 -9.92 -9.78
CA SER A 2 -9.09 -9.89 -8.71
C SER A 2 -7.66 -10.33 -9.10
N GLN A 3 -7.50 -11.09 -10.19
CA GLN A 3 -6.17 -11.58 -10.57
C GLN A 3 -5.21 -10.45 -10.96
N ASN A 4 -5.68 -9.39 -11.62
CA ASN A 4 -4.83 -8.28 -12.04
C ASN A 4 -4.37 -7.40 -10.87
N PHE A 5 -5.17 -7.30 -9.80
CA PHE A 5 -4.81 -6.52 -8.62
C PHE A 5 -3.77 -7.23 -7.76
N ILE A 6 -3.88 -8.54 -7.59
CA ILE A 6 -3.04 -9.30 -6.65
C ILE A 6 -1.79 -9.85 -7.33
N ARG A 7 -1.85 -10.17 -8.62
CA ARG A 7 -0.75 -10.82 -9.35
C ARG A 7 0.54 -9.98 -9.37
N PRO A 8 0.53 -8.66 -9.65
CA PRO A 8 1.73 -7.82 -9.51
C PRO A 8 2.36 -7.94 -8.12
N PHE A 9 1.52 -8.00 -7.09
CA PHE A 9 2.00 -8.19 -5.72
C PHE A 9 2.53 -9.61 -5.45
N ARG A 10 2.08 -10.65 -6.15
CA ARG A 10 2.71 -11.98 -6.00
C ARG A 10 4.03 -12.06 -6.76
N GLU A 11 4.08 -11.46 -7.93
CA GLU A 11 5.27 -11.46 -8.77
C GLU A 11 6.42 -10.70 -8.09
N HIS A 12 6.15 -9.58 -7.40
CA HIS A 12 7.21 -8.86 -6.69
C HIS A 12 7.76 -9.58 -5.45
N HIS A 13 7.01 -10.46 -4.79
CA HIS A 13 7.59 -11.27 -3.71
C HIS A 13 8.59 -12.32 -4.22
N ILE A 14 8.54 -12.65 -5.52
CA ILE A 14 9.46 -13.61 -6.15
C ILE A 14 10.61 -12.89 -6.84
N ASP A 15 10.30 -11.83 -7.60
CA ASP A 15 11.27 -10.88 -8.12
C ASP A 15 10.95 -9.48 -7.57
N PRO A 16 11.60 -9.07 -6.46
CA PRO A 16 11.41 -7.77 -5.84
C PRO A 16 11.54 -6.58 -6.79
N THR A 17 12.32 -6.72 -7.86
CA THR A 17 12.54 -5.63 -8.82
C THR A 17 11.49 -5.59 -9.94
N SER A 18 10.57 -6.55 -10.02
CA SER A 18 9.54 -6.59 -11.06
C SER A 18 8.66 -5.35 -11.11
N ILE A 19 8.24 -4.86 -9.95
CA ILE A 19 7.48 -3.61 -9.80
C ILE A 19 8.20 -2.39 -10.41
N THR A 20 9.54 -2.42 -10.48
CA THR A 20 10.31 -1.31 -11.06
C THR A 20 10.15 -1.18 -12.58
N ARG A 21 9.71 -2.26 -13.24
CA ARG A 21 9.56 -2.35 -14.70
C ARG A 21 8.17 -2.00 -15.21
N HIS A 22 7.20 -1.85 -14.32
CA HIS A 22 5.83 -1.46 -14.66
C HIS A 22 5.79 0.02 -15.04
N ASP A 23 4.90 0.43 -15.94
CA ASP A 23 4.73 1.86 -16.24
C ASP A 23 3.96 2.60 -15.11
N PHE A 24 3.73 3.90 -15.28
CA PHE A 24 3.04 4.71 -14.27
C PHE A 24 1.58 4.28 -14.05
N ILE A 25 0.88 3.88 -15.11
CA ILE A 25 -0.53 3.49 -15.06
C ILE A 25 -0.64 2.10 -14.43
N GLU A 26 0.19 1.16 -14.84
CA GLU A 26 0.23 -0.18 -14.26
C GLU A 26 0.63 -0.15 -12.77
N THR A 27 1.52 0.77 -12.38
CA THR A 27 1.91 0.91 -10.97
C THR A 27 0.80 1.53 -10.12
N ASN A 28 0.12 2.58 -10.61
CA ASN A 28 -0.71 3.45 -9.76
C ASN A 28 -2.20 3.46 -10.09
N GLY A 29 -2.61 2.99 -11.27
CA GLY A 29 -3.97 3.14 -11.78
C GLY A 29 -5.03 2.59 -10.83
N ASP A 30 -4.77 1.42 -10.24
CA ASP A 30 -5.64 0.78 -9.26
C ASP A 30 -5.80 1.63 -7.99
N ASN A 31 -4.71 2.22 -7.48
CA ASN A 31 -4.75 3.08 -6.31
C ASN A 31 -5.50 4.38 -6.61
N PHE A 32 -5.28 4.99 -7.77
CA PHE A 32 -6.04 6.17 -8.19
C PHE A 32 -7.53 5.86 -8.30
N MET A 33 -7.90 4.75 -8.93
CA MET A 33 -9.31 4.33 -9.06
C MET A 33 -9.98 4.19 -7.69
N LEU A 34 -9.28 3.61 -6.69
CA LEU A 34 -9.81 3.46 -5.33
C LEU A 34 -10.12 4.80 -4.65
N THR A 35 -9.41 5.87 -5.00
CA THR A 35 -9.60 7.20 -4.39
C THR A 35 -10.74 8.01 -5.00
N VAL A 36 -11.18 7.66 -6.22
CA VAL A 36 -12.17 8.42 -6.99
C VAL A 36 -13.48 8.63 -6.23
N PRO A 37 -14.10 7.65 -5.56
CA PRO A 37 -15.37 7.86 -4.86
C PRO A 37 -15.27 8.91 -3.75
N GLY A 38 -14.21 8.86 -2.93
CA GLY A 38 -14.00 9.81 -1.84
C GLY A 38 -13.73 11.23 -2.33
N LEU A 39 -12.90 11.38 -3.37
CA LEU A 39 -12.61 12.68 -3.98
C LEU A 39 -13.82 13.24 -4.73
N THR A 40 -14.64 12.39 -5.34
CA THR A 40 -15.89 12.80 -6.00
C THR A 40 -16.90 13.29 -4.97
N TYR A 41 -17.05 12.59 -3.85
CA TYR A 41 -17.89 13.03 -2.73
C TYR A 41 -17.43 14.39 -2.17
N MET A 42 -16.13 14.58 -1.97
CA MET A 42 -15.57 15.86 -1.53
C MET A 42 -15.84 16.98 -2.54
N THR A 43 -15.60 16.72 -3.83
CA THR A 43 -15.84 17.69 -4.92
C THR A 43 -17.32 18.06 -5.01
N TRP A 44 -18.22 17.08 -4.91
CA TRP A 44 -19.66 17.31 -4.89
C TRP A 44 -20.06 18.26 -3.75
N ASN A 45 -19.53 18.05 -2.54
CA ASN A 45 -19.81 18.94 -1.41
C ASN A 45 -19.28 20.36 -1.67
N PHE A 46 -18.05 20.51 -2.19
CA PHE A 46 -17.50 21.83 -2.51
C PHE A 46 -18.27 22.57 -3.61
N CYS A 47 -18.92 21.84 -4.53
CA CYS A 47 -19.72 22.43 -5.59
C CYS A 47 -21.18 22.71 -5.18
N THR A 48 -21.72 22.04 -4.16
CA THR A 48 -23.15 22.08 -3.83
C THR A 48 -23.48 22.65 -2.45
N LYS A 49 -22.51 22.75 -1.55
CA LYS A 49 -22.70 23.22 -0.17
C LYS A 49 -22.25 24.66 0.02
N SER A 50 -22.81 25.30 1.04
CA SER A 50 -22.35 26.63 1.48
C SER A 50 -20.93 26.56 2.06
N ASN A 51 -20.24 27.69 2.09
CA ASN A 51 -18.91 27.77 2.69
C ASN A 51 -18.94 27.41 4.18
N GLU A 52 -19.99 27.81 4.90
CA GLU A 52 -20.17 27.50 6.32
C GLU A 52 -20.29 25.99 6.56
N GLU A 53 -21.09 25.29 5.75
CA GLU A 53 -21.21 23.83 5.80
C GLU A 53 -19.86 23.14 5.50
N VAL A 54 -19.12 23.61 4.50
CA VAL A 54 -17.80 23.04 4.17
C VAL A 54 -16.79 23.27 5.30
N GLN A 55 -16.74 24.47 5.85
CA GLN A 55 -15.81 24.81 6.94
C GLN A 55 -16.11 24.04 8.21
N SER A 56 -17.39 23.81 8.54
CA SER A 56 -17.76 22.95 9.68
C SER A 56 -17.26 21.51 9.56
N ASN A 57 -17.00 21.04 8.34
CA ASN A 57 -16.49 19.70 8.03
C ASN A 57 -15.01 19.69 7.60
N TYR A 58 -14.28 20.79 7.81
CA TYR A 58 -12.90 20.97 7.31
C TYR A 58 -11.97 19.80 7.66
N TYR A 59 -11.96 19.36 8.92
CA TYR A 59 -11.08 18.27 9.36
C TYR A 59 -11.37 16.94 8.64
N TRP A 60 -12.64 16.66 8.35
CA TRP A 60 -13.04 15.46 7.63
C TRP A 60 -12.56 15.50 6.17
N PHE A 61 -12.74 16.64 5.49
CA PHE A 61 -12.27 16.80 4.11
C PHE A 61 -10.74 16.81 4.03
N ALA A 62 -10.05 17.43 4.98
CA ALA A 62 -8.59 17.39 5.06
C ALA A 62 -8.08 15.95 5.25
N TYR A 63 -8.73 15.18 6.14
CA TYR A 63 -8.42 13.76 6.32
C TYR A 63 -8.66 12.95 5.04
N LEU A 64 -9.84 13.08 4.42
CA LEU A 64 -10.16 12.35 3.18
C LEU A 64 -9.19 12.68 2.04
N TYR A 65 -8.81 13.95 1.90
CA TYR A 65 -7.85 14.39 0.89
C TYR A 65 -6.46 13.79 1.13
N LEU A 66 -5.96 13.86 2.37
CA LEU A 66 -4.66 13.27 2.71
C LEU A 66 -4.68 11.75 2.55
N LEU A 67 -5.75 11.09 2.99
CA LEU A 67 -5.93 9.64 2.81
C LEU A 67 -5.88 9.29 1.32
N ALA A 68 -6.63 10.01 0.48
CA ALA A 68 -6.63 9.80 -0.97
C ALA A 68 -5.24 10.00 -1.56
N LEU A 69 -4.53 11.07 -1.18
CA LEU A 69 -3.17 11.34 -1.65
C LEU A 69 -2.20 10.20 -1.30
N PHE A 70 -2.21 9.74 -0.04
CA PHE A 70 -1.33 8.65 0.40
C PHE A 70 -1.69 7.32 -0.26
N VAL A 71 -2.98 6.98 -0.37
CA VAL A 71 -3.43 5.77 -1.08
C VAL A 71 -2.97 5.79 -2.53
N ALA A 72 -3.24 6.89 -3.25
CA ALA A 72 -2.86 7.05 -4.67
C ALA A 72 -1.35 6.84 -4.90
N LEU A 73 -0.50 7.33 -4.00
CA LEU A 73 0.96 7.26 -4.13
C LEU A 73 1.59 6.02 -3.52
N THR A 74 0.83 5.18 -2.81
CA THR A 74 1.38 4.04 -2.06
C THR A 74 2.17 3.08 -2.95
N ASN A 75 1.66 2.73 -4.13
CA ASN A 75 2.38 1.82 -5.04
C ASN A 75 3.61 2.49 -5.66
N GLN A 76 3.55 3.79 -5.94
CA GLN A 76 4.72 4.52 -6.43
C GLN A 76 5.85 4.54 -5.39
N ILE A 77 5.50 4.77 -4.12
CA ILE A 77 6.45 4.76 -3.02
C ILE A 77 7.03 3.36 -2.81
N HIS A 78 6.20 2.33 -2.88
CA HIS A 78 6.64 0.94 -2.86
C HIS A 78 7.59 0.62 -4.03
N LYS A 79 7.28 1.05 -5.25
CA LYS A 79 8.19 0.92 -6.41
C LYS A 79 9.54 1.60 -6.15
N TRP A 80 9.55 2.79 -5.56
CA TRP A 80 10.78 3.48 -5.20
C TRP A 80 11.59 2.78 -4.11
N SER A 81 10.96 2.02 -3.21
CA SER A 81 11.68 1.23 -2.20
C SER A 81 12.48 0.07 -2.84
N HIS A 82 12.06 -0.39 -4.02
CA HIS A 82 12.76 -1.38 -4.84
C HIS A 82 13.70 -0.79 -5.91
N THR A 83 13.69 0.53 -6.11
CA THR A 83 14.50 1.19 -7.15
C THR A 83 15.86 1.62 -6.60
N TYR A 84 16.93 0.92 -6.96
CA TYR A 84 18.26 1.16 -6.40
C TYR A 84 19.00 2.35 -7.04
N PHE A 85 18.80 2.58 -8.34
CA PHE A 85 19.50 3.61 -9.12
C PHE A 85 18.51 4.53 -9.84
N GLY A 86 18.93 5.75 -10.16
CA GLY A 86 18.13 6.68 -10.98
C GLY A 86 16.93 7.33 -10.28
N LEU A 87 16.79 7.20 -8.95
CA LEU A 87 15.76 7.94 -8.23
C LEU A 87 16.09 9.43 -8.16
N PRO A 88 15.08 10.32 -8.31
CA PRO A 88 15.25 11.73 -8.04
C PRO A 88 15.72 12.00 -6.61
N ARG A 89 16.58 13.00 -6.43
CA ARG A 89 17.17 13.35 -5.12
C ARG A 89 16.13 13.67 -4.05
N TRP A 90 15.01 14.27 -4.42
CA TRP A 90 13.94 14.56 -3.47
C TRP A 90 13.30 13.27 -2.92
N VAL A 91 13.17 12.22 -3.74
CA VAL A 91 12.66 10.91 -3.29
C VAL A 91 13.62 10.31 -2.27
N THR A 92 14.92 10.30 -2.55
CA THR A 92 15.91 9.73 -1.62
C THR A 92 15.95 10.51 -0.32
N ILE A 93 15.85 11.84 -0.36
CA ILE A 93 15.74 12.67 0.86
C ILE A 93 14.51 12.28 1.69
N LEU A 94 13.34 12.14 1.06
CA LEU A 94 12.13 11.73 1.77
C LEU A 94 12.24 10.32 2.37
N GLN A 95 12.93 9.39 1.68
CA GLN A 95 13.23 8.05 2.21
C GLN A 95 14.21 8.12 3.40
N ASP A 96 15.26 8.93 3.30
CA ASP A 96 16.26 9.08 4.37
C ASP A 96 15.63 9.71 5.63
N LEU A 97 14.72 10.67 5.44
CA LEU A 97 13.94 11.30 6.50
C LEU A 97 12.76 10.43 7.00
N HIS A 98 12.55 9.24 6.44
CA HIS A 98 11.45 8.34 6.78
C HIS A 98 10.06 8.96 6.61
N ILE A 99 9.92 9.94 5.72
CA ILE A 99 8.62 10.53 5.36
C ILE A 99 7.86 9.58 4.42
N ILE A 100 8.59 8.89 3.55
CA ILE A 100 8.09 7.82 2.67
C ILE A 100 8.92 6.56 2.88
N LEU A 101 8.41 5.40 2.46
CA LEU A 101 9.00 4.09 2.76
C LEU A 101 10.50 3.98 2.38
N PRO A 102 11.40 3.81 3.35
CA PRO A 102 12.82 3.58 3.07
C PRO A 102 13.07 2.18 2.49
N LYS A 103 14.03 2.07 1.57
CA LYS A 103 14.45 0.79 0.95
C LYS A 103 14.85 -0.27 1.99
N ARG A 104 15.66 0.14 2.97
CA ARG A 104 16.14 -0.76 4.05
C ARG A 104 15.00 -1.26 4.94
N HIS A 105 14.02 -0.40 5.22
CA HIS A 105 12.84 -0.76 6.00
C HIS A 105 12.01 -1.79 5.23
N HIS A 106 11.70 -1.51 3.96
CA HIS A 106 10.90 -2.43 3.15
C HIS A 106 11.58 -3.78 2.94
N ARG A 107 12.91 -3.81 2.86
CA ARG A 107 13.66 -5.07 2.75
C ARG A 107 13.35 -6.07 3.87
N ILE A 108 12.98 -5.61 5.08
CA ILE A 108 12.61 -6.50 6.20
C ILE A 108 11.41 -7.38 5.82
N HIS A 109 10.42 -6.81 5.11
CA HIS A 109 9.26 -7.55 4.61
C HIS A 109 9.64 -8.66 3.61
N HIS A 110 10.70 -8.45 2.81
CA HIS A 110 11.23 -9.41 1.84
C HIS A 110 12.15 -10.47 2.46
N VAL A 111 12.35 -10.46 3.79
CA VAL A 111 13.07 -11.54 4.47
C VAL A 111 12.07 -12.63 4.84
N ALA A 112 12.41 -13.88 4.55
CA ALA A 112 11.62 -15.04 4.97
C ALA A 112 11.34 -14.96 6.49
N PRO A 113 10.10 -15.21 6.93
CA PRO A 113 9.01 -15.88 6.21
C PRO A 113 8.06 -14.99 5.39
N HIS A 114 8.33 -13.69 5.22
CA HIS A 114 7.44 -12.71 4.54
C HIS A 114 6.12 -12.41 5.28
N GLU A 115 6.14 -12.50 6.61
CA GLU A 115 4.92 -12.42 7.45
C GLU A 115 4.84 -11.13 8.28
N THR A 116 5.68 -10.14 7.99
CA THR A 116 5.81 -8.95 8.82
C THR A 116 6.01 -7.69 7.97
N TYR A 117 5.85 -6.52 8.58
CA TYR A 117 6.18 -5.21 8.00
C TYR A 117 5.42 -4.86 6.70
N PHE A 118 4.11 -5.13 6.68
CA PHE A 118 3.24 -4.95 5.49
C PHE A 118 2.88 -3.50 5.12
N CYS A 119 3.15 -2.50 5.98
CA CYS A 119 2.84 -1.10 5.66
C CYS A 119 3.89 -0.52 4.70
N ILE A 120 3.47 -0.28 3.45
CA ILE A 120 4.35 0.10 2.33
C ILE A 120 4.28 1.59 1.93
N THR A 121 3.48 2.42 2.61
CA THR A 121 3.44 3.87 2.32
C THR A 121 4.57 4.61 3.04
N THR A 122 4.62 4.53 4.37
CA THR A 122 5.66 5.19 5.19
C THR A 122 6.45 4.20 6.03
N GLY A 123 5.87 3.03 6.34
CA GLY A 123 6.43 2.04 7.25
C GLY A 123 6.26 2.36 8.74
N TRP A 124 5.68 3.51 9.11
CA TRP A 124 5.59 3.95 10.52
C TRP A 124 4.86 2.96 11.43
N LEU A 125 3.81 2.33 10.90
CA LEU A 125 2.99 1.38 11.66
C LEU A 125 3.59 -0.02 11.74
N ASN A 126 4.64 -0.34 10.98
CA ASN A 126 5.19 -1.69 11.00
C ASN A 126 5.70 -2.08 12.39
N TYR A 127 6.56 -1.25 13.00
CA TYR A 127 7.11 -1.57 14.32
C TYR A 127 6.04 -1.67 15.42
N PRO A 128 5.08 -0.72 15.55
CA PRO A 128 3.96 -0.87 16.48
C PRO A 128 3.13 -2.14 16.25
N LEU A 129 2.76 -2.44 15.00
CA LEU A 129 1.92 -3.59 14.67
C LEU A 129 2.63 -4.92 14.94
N GLU A 130 3.93 -5.01 14.68
CA GLU A 130 4.72 -6.19 15.04
C GLU A 130 4.82 -6.37 16.55
N LYS A 131 5.02 -5.30 17.31
CA LYS A 131 5.05 -5.38 18.78
C LYS A 131 3.72 -5.86 19.38
N LEU A 132 2.61 -5.55 18.71
CA LEU A 132 1.27 -5.98 19.11
C LEU A 132 0.92 -7.39 18.61
N GLY A 133 1.77 -8.02 17.76
CA GLY A 133 1.43 -9.28 17.10
C GLY A 133 0.19 -9.17 16.22
N PHE A 134 -0.08 -7.97 15.68
CA PHE A 134 -1.35 -7.63 15.04
C PHE A 134 -1.66 -8.56 13.87
N TRP A 135 -0.68 -8.78 12.97
CA TRP A 135 -0.89 -9.60 11.78
C TRP A 135 -1.13 -11.06 12.11
N THR A 136 -0.34 -11.65 13.01
CA THR A 136 -0.54 -13.02 13.50
C THR A 136 -1.92 -13.20 14.15
N LEU A 137 -2.37 -12.22 14.93
CA LEU A 137 -3.71 -12.24 15.52
C LEU A 137 -4.79 -12.20 14.44
N MET A 138 -4.66 -11.32 13.44
CA MET A 138 -5.63 -11.24 12.33
C MET A 138 -5.69 -12.54 11.53
N GLU A 139 -4.55 -13.14 11.22
CA GLU A 139 -4.48 -14.44 10.55
C GLU A 139 -5.20 -15.54 11.33
N TYR A 140 -4.96 -15.61 12.65
CA TYR A 140 -5.64 -16.55 13.52
C TYR A 140 -7.16 -16.33 13.53
N LEU A 141 -7.62 -15.08 13.67
CA LEU A 141 -9.05 -14.76 13.67
C LEU A 141 -9.71 -15.12 12.33
N ILE A 142 -9.04 -14.87 11.21
CA ILE A 142 -9.53 -15.24 9.87
C ILE A 142 -9.59 -16.76 9.75
N GLU A 143 -8.55 -17.50 10.16
CA GLU A 143 -8.54 -18.96 10.09
C GLU A 143 -9.65 -19.58 10.95
N VAL A 144 -9.85 -19.10 12.17
CA VAL A 144 -10.93 -19.59 13.04
C VAL A 144 -12.30 -19.21 12.49
N GLY A 145 -12.46 -18.00 11.96
CA GLY A 145 -13.76 -17.51 11.46
C GLY A 145 -14.17 -18.10 10.11
N SER A 146 -13.21 -18.43 9.25
CA SER A 146 -13.48 -18.88 7.87
C SER A 146 -13.02 -20.30 7.55
N GLY A 147 -12.14 -20.88 8.37
CA GLY A 147 -11.42 -22.13 8.07
C GLY A 147 -10.31 -21.97 7.02
N CYS A 148 -10.09 -20.76 6.48
CA CYS A 148 -9.05 -20.51 5.49
C CYS A 148 -7.68 -20.39 6.18
N ARG A 149 -6.79 -21.36 5.93
CA ARG A 149 -5.41 -21.30 6.40
C ARG A 149 -4.64 -20.18 5.67
N PRO A 150 -3.90 -19.33 6.40
CA PRO A 150 -3.07 -18.32 5.78
C PRO A 150 -2.05 -18.95 4.82
N ARG A 151 -1.77 -18.28 3.69
CA ARG A 151 -0.78 -18.68 2.67
C ARG A 151 -1.04 -20.04 1.99
N ALA A 152 -2.19 -20.68 2.22
CA ALA A 152 -2.52 -21.97 1.57
C ALA A 152 -2.62 -21.86 0.03
N ASP A 153 -2.82 -20.66 -0.49
CA ASP A 153 -2.91 -20.34 -1.90
C ASP A 153 -1.57 -19.92 -2.52
N ASP A 154 -0.61 -19.41 -1.73
CA ASP A 154 0.74 -19.11 -2.19
C ASP A 154 1.46 -20.39 -2.66
N PHE A 155 1.33 -21.48 -1.90
CA PHE A 155 1.83 -22.81 -2.32
C PHE A 155 1.20 -23.27 -3.64
N LYS A 156 -0.11 -23.05 -3.81
CA LYS A 156 -0.82 -23.43 -5.05
C LYS A 156 -0.39 -22.57 -6.24
N TRP A 157 0.00 -21.33 -6.01
CA TRP A 157 0.45 -20.42 -7.06
C TRP A 157 1.90 -20.71 -7.46
N ALA A 158 2.78 -21.03 -6.51
CA ALA A 158 4.16 -21.44 -6.78
C ALA A 158 4.24 -22.73 -7.63
N GLN A 159 3.31 -23.67 -7.41
CA GLN A 159 3.23 -24.94 -8.14
C GLN A 159 2.67 -24.82 -9.57
N LYS A 160 1.97 -23.73 -9.92
CA LYS A 160 1.37 -23.53 -11.26
C LYS A 160 2.36 -23.04 -12.33
N ARG A 161 3.66 -23.03 -12.03
CA ARG A 161 4.73 -22.58 -12.94
C ARG A 161 5.52 -23.73 -13.58
N GLU A 162 5.04 -24.97 -13.47
CA GLU A 162 5.48 -26.11 -14.30
C GLU A 162 4.60 -26.28 -15.54
#